data_AF-A0A6N2RTS2-F1
#
_entry.id   AF-A0A6N2RTS2-F1
#
_cell.length_a   1.000
_cell.length_b   1.000
_cell.length_c   1.000
_cell.angle_alpha   90.00
_cell.angle_beta   90.00
_cell.angle_gamma   90.00
#
_symmetry.space_group_name_H-M   'P 1'
#
loop_
_entity.id
_entity.type
_entity.pdbx_description
1 polymer ?
#
loop_
_entity_poly.entity_id
_entity_poly.type
_entity_poly.pdbx_seq_one_letter_code
_entity_poly.pdbx_strand_id
1 'polypeptide(L)'
;MNTLTDVMNYFHFVMIAVYVLGGITVITTVANIKKKNCRTVFLVISTMVLFALISIYFFFGVLADNYAANLSFWQIHLNGIAFISVICWIIQIVFLFLTRKKR
;
A
#
# COMPACT_ATOMS: atom_id res chain seq x y z
N MET A 1 -5.20 0.34 32.53
CA MET A 1 -3.92 0.78 31.95
C MET A 1 -3.55 -0.23 30.87
N ASN A 2 -4.08 -0.06 29.66
CA ASN A 2 -3.65 -0.83 28.48
C ASN A 2 -2.60 0.01 27.77
N THR A 3 -1.40 0.02 28.34
CA THR A 3 -0.41 1.07 28.14
C THR A 3 0.55 0.72 27.04
N LEU A 4 0.35 1.27 25.84
CA LEU A 4 1.27 1.25 24.69
C LEU A 4 1.61 -0.14 24.10
N THR A 5 1.84 -1.15 24.93
CA THR A 5 2.14 -2.55 24.54
C THR A 5 0.99 -3.18 23.77
N ASP A 6 -0.26 -2.94 24.19
CA ASP A 6 -1.44 -3.41 23.46
C ASP A 6 -1.58 -2.73 22.09
N VAL A 7 -1.36 -1.41 22.03
CA VAL A 7 -1.39 -0.63 20.79
C VAL A 7 -0.29 -1.11 19.83
N MET A 8 0.89 -1.42 20.36
CA MET A 8 2.00 -1.97 19.60
C MET A 8 1.68 -3.37 19.06
N ASN A 9 1.07 -4.26 19.84
CA ASN A 9 0.63 -5.58 19.37
C ASN A 9 -0.42 -5.50 18.27
N TYR A 10 -1.40 -4.59 18.41
CA TYR A 10 -2.36 -4.30 17.33
C TYR A 10 -1.65 -3.78 16.07
N PHE A 11 -0.66 -2.92 16.22
CA PHE A 11 0.12 -2.41 15.11
C PHE A 11 0.91 -3.51 14.37
N HIS A 12 1.48 -4.47 15.09
CA HIS A 12 2.15 -5.63 14.47
C HIS A 12 1.16 -6.46 13.64
N PHE A 13 -0.08 -6.60 14.10
CA PHE A 13 -1.14 -7.26 13.32
C PHE A 13 -1.51 -6.46 12.06
N VAL A 14 -1.56 -5.12 12.16
CA VAL A 14 -1.80 -4.24 11.00
C VAL A 14 -0.73 -4.41 9.93
N MET A 15 0.53 -4.67 10.29
CA MET A 15 1.60 -4.90 9.31
C MET A 15 1.33 -6.11 8.40
N ILE A 16 0.61 -7.13 8.86
CA ILE A 16 0.17 -8.26 8.02
C ILE A 16 -0.73 -7.73 6.89
N ALA A 17 -1.67 -6.85 7.21
CA ALA A 17 -2.53 -6.22 6.21
C ALA A 17 -1.72 -5.37 5.21
N VAL A 18 -0.68 -4.66 5.67
CA VAL A 18 0.21 -3.89 4.79
C VAL A 18 0.89 -4.80 3.75
N TYR A 19 1.41 -5.96 4.15
CA TYR A 19 2.00 -6.91 3.21
C TYR A 19 0.97 -7.47 2.22
N VAL A 20 -0.24 -7.79 2.70
CA VAL A 20 -1.33 -8.26 1.83
C VAL A 20 -1.70 -7.18 0.80
N LEU A 21 -1.80 -5.92 1.22
CA LEU A 21 -2.05 -4.80 0.32
C LEU A 21 -0.97 -4.67 -0.75
N GLY A 22 0.31 -4.77 -0.37
CA GLY A 22 1.45 -4.80 -1.30
C GLY A 22 1.37 -5.96 -2.30
N GLY A 23 0.98 -7.15 -1.84
CA GLY A 23 0.76 -8.31 -2.69
C GLY A 23 -0.36 -8.08 -3.72
N ILE A 24 -1.48 -7.49 -3.27
CA ILE A 24 -2.61 -7.16 -4.15
C ILE A 24 -2.19 -6.15 -5.23
N THR A 25 -1.43 -5.10 -4.89
CA THR A 25 -0.94 -4.12 -5.89
C THR A 25 -0.05 -4.78 -6.95
N VAL A 26 0.83 -5.70 -6.56
CA VAL A 26 1.67 -6.42 -7.53
C VAL A 26 0.82 -7.34 -8.41
N ILE A 27 -0.06 -8.15 -7.82
CA ILE A 27 -0.91 -9.10 -8.57
C ILE A 27 -1.80 -8.36 -9.57
N THR A 28 -2.45 -7.28 -9.14
CA THR A 28 -3.32 -6.48 -10.00
C THR A 28 -2.55 -5.82 -11.15
N THR A 29 -1.32 -5.37 -10.90
CA THR A 29 -0.44 -4.79 -11.94
C THR A 29 -0.03 -5.85 -12.96
N VAL A 30 0.40 -7.04 -12.52
CA VAL A 30 0.72 -8.16 -13.42
C VAL A 30 -0.51 -8.61 -14.22
N ALA A 31 -1.67 -8.69 -13.57
CA ALA A 31 -2.93 -9.02 -14.22
C ALA A 31 -3.32 -7.96 -15.28
N ASN A 32 -3.08 -6.69 -15.01
CA ASN A 32 -3.34 -5.59 -15.95
C ASN A 32 -2.45 -5.67 -17.21
N ILE A 33 -1.18 -6.07 -17.04
CA ILE A 33 -0.27 -6.28 -18.17
C ILE A 33 -0.77 -7.43 -19.06
N LYS A 34 -1.23 -8.54 -18.45
CA LYS A 34 -1.72 -9.73 -19.19
C LYS A 34 -3.13 -9.55 -19.77
N LYS A 35 -4.07 -8.96 -19.04
CA LYS A 35 -5.49 -8.80 -19.41
C LYS A 35 -5.87 -7.32 -19.52
N LYS A 36 -6.01 -6.84 -20.76
CA LYS A 36 -6.22 -5.41 -21.08
C LYS A 36 -7.65 -4.89 -20.83
N ASN A 37 -8.63 -5.78 -20.63
CA ASN A 37 -10.05 -5.38 -20.58
C ASN A 37 -10.48 -4.79 -19.21
N CYS A 38 -9.79 -5.11 -18.12
CA CYS A 38 -10.17 -4.67 -16.76
C CYS A 38 -9.30 -3.54 -16.21
N ARG A 39 -8.63 -2.78 -17.08
CA ARG A 39 -7.66 -1.71 -16.75
C ARG A 39 -8.15 -0.71 -15.70
N THR A 40 -9.36 -0.20 -15.88
CA THR A 40 -9.96 0.79 -14.97
C THR A 40 -10.22 0.20 -13.59
N VAL A 41 -10.66 -1.07 -13.51
CA VAL A 41 -10.92 -1.75 -12.23
C VAL A 41 -9.61 -1.95 -11.47
N PHE A 42 -8.55 -2.38 -12.15
CA PHE A 42 -7.24 -2.53 -11.51
C PHE A 42 -6.69 -1.19 -11.00
N LEU A 43 -6.88 -0.11 -11.75
CA LEU A 43 -6.49 1.23 -11.31
C LEU A 43 -7.23 1.66 -10.05
N VAL A 44 -8.54 1.42 -9.98
CA VAL A 44 -9.34 1.72 -8.78
C VAL A 44 -8.88 0.89 -7.58
N ILE A 45 -8.58 -0.40 -7.76
CA ILE A 45 -8.04 -1.21 -6.66
C ILE A 45 -6.69 -0.64 -6.20
N SER A 46 -5.81 -0.26 -7.13
CA SER A 46 -4.51 0.32 -6.80
C SER A 46 -4.63 1.70 -6.12
N THR A 47 -5.61 2.54 -6.47
CA THR A 47 -5.85 3.82 -5.75
C THR A 47 -6.36 3.56 -4.34
N MET A 48 -7.26 2.59 -4.14
CA MET A 48 -7.74 2.22 -2.80
C MET A 48 -6.60 1.73 -1.91
N VAL A 49 -5.65 0.96 -2.46
CA VAL A 49 -4.44 0.53 -1.73
C VAL A 49 -3.59 1.74 -1.32
N LEU A 50 -3.42 2.74 -2.18
CA LEU A 50 -2.67 3.95 -1.82
C LEU A 50 -3.33 4.72 -0.68
N PHE A 51 -4.65 4.90 -0.70
CA PHE A 51 -5.37 5.53 0.41
C PHE A 51 -5.23 4.76 1.73
N ALA A 52 -5.29 3.43 1.68
CA ALA A 52 -5.06 2.59 2.85
C ALA A 52 -3.64 2.78 3.41
N LEU A 53 -2.62 2.80 2.54
CA LEU A 53 -1.23 3.03 2.96
C LEU A 53 -1.03 4.42 3.57
N ILE A 54 -1.64 5.48 3.02
CA ILE A 54 -1.59 6.83 3.60
C ILE A 54 -2.22 6.85 5.00
N SER A 55 -3.35 6.16 5.19
CA SER A 55 -3.98 6.03 6.52
C SER A 55 -3.06 5.32 7.52
N ILE A 56 -2.33 4.28 7.09
CA ILE A 56 -1.36 3.58 7.93
C ILE A 56 -0.17 4.49 8.28
N TYR A 57 0.32 5.30 7.34
CA TYR A 57 1.35 6.31 7.62
C TYR A 57 0.94 7.32 8.67
N PHE A 58 -0.30 7.81 8.63
CA PHE A 58 -0.83 8.71 9.64
C PHE A 58 -0.78 8.06 11.03
N PHE A 59 -1.24 6.81 11.14
CA PHE A 59 -1.20 6.05 12.40
C PHE A 59 0.25 5.84 12.88
N PHE A 60 1.17 5.62 11.96
CA PHE A 60 2.60 5.50 12.25
C PHE A 60 3.20 6.77 12.85
N GLY A 61 2.80 7.95 12.35
CA GLY A 61 3.18 9.24 12.93
C GLY A 61 2.73 9.38 14.37
N VAL A 62 1.47 9.01 14.67
CA VAL A 62 0.96 9.02 16.05
C VAL A 62 1.77 8.09 16.96
N LEU A 63 2.19 6.92 16.48
CA LEU A 63 3.03 6.01 17.27
C LEU A 63 4.46 6.56 17.49
N ALA A 64 5.01 7.27 16.51
CA ALA A 64 6.30 7.93 16.61
C ALA A 64 6.29 9.00 17.71
N ASP A 65 5.24 9.83 17.73
CA ASP A 65 5.07 10.90 18.72
C ASP A 65 4.93 10.35 20.16
N ASN A 66 4.50 9.09 20.31
CA ASN A 66 4.34 8.41 21.59
C ASN A 66 5.52 7.50 21.98
N TYR A 67 6.69 7.65 21.33
CA TYR A 67 7.92 6.89 21.63
C TYR A 67 7.74 5.37 21.60
N ALA A 68 6.92 4.84 20.69
CA ALA A 68 6.73 3.39 20.56
C ALA A 68 8.04 2.69 20.12
N ALA A 69 8.31 1.52 20.70
CA ALA A 69 9.52 0.75 20.44
C ALA A 69 9.52 0.12 19.04
N ASN A 70 10.71 -0.13 18.49
CA ASN A 70 10.96 -0.79 17.19
C ASN A 70 10.31 -0.11 15.97
N LEU A 71 9.98 1.18 16.06
CA LEU A 71 9.34 1.92 14.99
C LEU A 71 10.19 1.94 13.71
N SER A 72 11.49 2.21 13.82
CA SER A 72 12.40 2.31 12.66
C SER A 72 12.38 1.07 11.76
N PHE A 73 12.30 -0.13 12.34
CA PHE A 73 12.23 -1.39 11.61
C PHE A 73 10.95 -1.47 10.76
N TRP A 74 9.79 -1.23 11.37
CA TRP A 74 8.50 -1.28 10.67
C TRP A 74 8.35 -0.16 9.64
N GLN A 75 8.96 0.99 9.88
CA GLN A 75 8.94 2.14 8.97
C GLN A 75 9.63 1.81 7.64
N ILE A 76 10.77 1.12 7.68
CA ILE A 76 11.49 0.69 6.48
C ILE A 76 10.62 -0.23 5.62
N HIS A 77 9.90 -1.15 6.26
CA HIS A 77 9.02 -2.09 5.57
C HIS A 77 7.82 -1.39 4.96
N LEU A 78 7.17 -0.48 5.69
CA LEU A 78 6.08 0.35 5.18
C LEU A 78 6.54 1.21 4.00
N ASN A 79 7.71 1.84 4.10
CA ASN A 79 8.32 2.62 3.02
C ASN A 79 8.56 1.78 1.77
N GLY A 80 9.08 0.55 1.92
CA GLY A 80 9.28 -0.36 0.80
C GLY A 80 7.97 -0.71 0.08
N ILE A 81 6.91 -1.04 0.84
CA ILE A 81 5.61 -1.41 0.27
C ILE A 81 4.92 -0.20 -0.38
N ALA A 82 5.02 0.98 0.24
CA ALA A 82 4.50 2.22 -0.32
C ALA A 82 5.18 2.56 -1.64
N PHE A 83 6.51 2.47 -1.70
CA PHE A 83 7.28 2.70 -2.92
C PHE A 83 6.84 1.76 -4.06
N ILE A 84 6.74 0.47 -3.78
CA ILE A 84 6.27 -0.53 -4.78
C ILE A 84 4.85 -0.21 -5.24
N SER A 85 3.96 0.14 -4.30
CA SER A 85 2.56 0.43 -4.60
C SER A 85 2.40 1.69 -5.46
N VAL A 86 3.20 2.73 -5.21
CA VAL A 86 3.23 3.95 -6.04
C VAL A 86 3.75 3.64 -7.44
N ILE A 87 4.83 2.87 -7.57
CA ILE A 87 5.36 2.46 -8.89
C ILE A 87 4.31 1.67 -9.66
N CYS A 88 3.69 0.67 -9.02
CA CYS A 88 2.63 -0.13 -9.62
C CYS A 88 1.48 0.75 -10.13
N TRP A 89 1.05 1.71 -9.31
CA TRP A 89 -0.02 2.65 -9.67
C TRP A 89 0.35 3.52 -10.89
N ILE A 90 1.56 4.08 -10.92
CA ILE A 90 2.06 4.86 -12.06
C ILE A 90 2.06 4.00 -13.33
N ILE A 91 2.55 2.76 -13.25
CA ILE A 91 2.56 1.82 -14.38
C ILE A 91 1.12 1.59 -14.89
N GLN A 92 0.15 1.37 -13.99
CA GLN A 92 -1.24 1.16 -14.37
C GLN A 92 -1.85 2.39 -15.08
N ILE A 93 -1.52 3.61 -14.62
CA ILE A 93 -1.93 4.86 -15.28
C ILE A 93 -1.33 4.98 -16.68
N VAL A 94 -0.01 4.80 -16.81
CA VAL A 94 0.68 4.89 -18.10
C VAL A 94 0.06 3.91 -19.09
N PHE A 95 -0.20 2.67 -18.66
CA PHE A 95 -0.87 1.69 -19.50
C PHE A 95 -2.27 2.13 -19.93
N LEU A 96 -3.07 2.72 -19.03
CA LEU A 96 -4.41 3.22 -19.37
C LEU A 96 -4.36 4.22 -20.53
N PHE A 97 -3.46 5.21 -20.47
CA PHE A 97 -3.29 6.24 -21.50
C PHE A 97 -2.75 5.67 -22.82
N LEU A 98 -1.75 4.78 -22.76
CA LEU A 98 -1.20 4.15 -23.97
C LEU A 98 -2.25 3.33 -24.74
N THR A 99 -3.20 2.70 -24.07
CA THR A 99 -4.30 2.00 -24.76
C THR A 99 -5.35 2.91 -25.35
N ARG A 100 -5.67 4.05 -24.70
CA ARG A 100 -6.64 5.00 -25.26
C ARG A 100 -6.15 5.64 -26.55
N LYS A 101 -4.83 5.84 -26.70
CA LYS A 101 -4.23 6.40 -27.92
C LYS A 101 -4.26 5.44 -29.13
N LYS A 102 -4.56 4.15 -28.92
CA LYS A 102 -4.65 3.11 -29.97
C LYS A 102 -6.08 2.82 -30.43
N ARG A 103 -7.09 3.37 -29.75
CA ARG A 103 -8.51 3.26 -30.10
C ARG A 103 -8.94 4.52 -30.83
#